data_AF-A0A1G2Z0Y8-F1
#
_entry.id   AF-A0A1G2Z0Y8-F1
#
_cell.length_a   1.000
_cell.length_b   1.000
_cell.length_c   1.000
_cell.angle_alpha   90.00
_cell.angle_beta   90.00
_cell.angle_gamma   90.00
#
_symmetry.space_group_name_H-M   'P 1'
#
loop_
_entity.id
_entity.type
_entity.pdbx_description
1 polymer ?
#
loop_
_entity_poly.entity_id
_entity_poly.type
_entity_poly.pdbx_seq_one_letter_code
_entity_poly.pdbx_strand_id
1 'polypeptide(L)'
;MNAKRLSAICIVLLCVGTANAASVTGQYNIRDFGAVPGGETLCTQAIQSAVDQCARDGGGTVLLPPGTWLTGTVYLESYVTIRLENGCTVLGSKEKGHYGPPRRPLKSEGETFSYWAITATRSRWAPNPAGASRMSR
;
A
#
# COMPACT_ATOMS: atom_id res chain seq x y z
N MET A 1 -2.38 -33.43 49.14
CA MET A 1 -2.72 -32.69 47.90
C MET A 1 -2.08 -33.42 46.74
N ASN A 2 -2.89 -34.03 45.86
CA ASN A 2 -2.43 -35.12 45.00
C ASN A 2 -1.97 -34.56 43.65
N ALA A 3 -0.75 -34.89 43.21
CA ALA A 3 -0.11 -34.41 41.99
C ALA A 3 -0.99 -34.49 40.71
N LYS A 4 -1.95 -35.42 40.70
CA LYS A 4 -2.93 -35.59 39.62
C LYS A 4 -3.91 -34.42 39.47
N ARG A 5 -4.24 -33.70 40.55
CA ARG A 5 -5.12 -32.52 40.52
C ARG A 5 -4.39 -31.24 40.09
N LEU A 6 -3.07 -31.18 40.29
CA LEU A 6 -2.21 -30.08 39.86
C LEU A 6 -1.95 -30.13 38.34
N SER A 7 -1.79 -31.33 37.77
CA SER A 7 -1.56 -31.51 36.33
C SER A 7 -2.76 -31.09 35.45
N ALA A 8 -4.00 -31.30 35.92
CA ALA A 8 -5.19 -30.88 35.18
C ALA A 8 -5.39 -29.35 35.15
N ILE A 9 -4.96 -28.64 36.20
CA ILE A 9 -5.10 -27.18 36.30
C ILE A 9 -4.10 -26.48 35.36
N CYS A 10 -2.89 -27.02 35.21
CA CYS A 10 -1.88 -26.46 34.29
C CYS A 10 -2.26 -26.62 32.81
N ILE A 11 -3.00 -27.67 32.43
CA ILE A 11 -3.40 -27.91 31.03
C ILE A 11 -4.59 -27.02 30.64
N VAL A 12 -5.51 -26.75 31.57
CA VAL A 12 -6.64 -25.84 31.33
C VAL A 12 -6.20 -24.37 31.25
N LEU A 13 -5.16 -23.97 31.99
CA LEU A 13 -4.58 -22.63 31.94
C LEU A 13 -3.71 -22.37 30.68
N LEU A 14 -3.32 -23.43 29.95
CA LEU A 14 -2.50 -23.31 28.73
C LEU A 14 -3.34 -23.15 27.44
N CYS A 15 -4.66 -23.33 27.50
CA CYS A 15 -5.54 -23.30 26.31
C CYS A 15 -6.42 -22.05 26.18
N VAL A 16 -6.42 -21.11 27.14
CA VAL A 16 -7.24 -19.87 27.10
C VAL A 16 -6.47 -18.67 26.54
N GLY A 17 -5.28 -18.91 25.98
CA GLY A 17 -4.49 -17.91 25.25
C GLY A 17 -4.63 -18.03 23.74
N THR A 18 -5.82 -18.32 23.21
CA THR A 18 -6.01 -18.25 21.75
C THR A 18 -5.87 -16.80 21.31
N ALA A 19 -4.77 -16.53 20.61
CA ALA A 19 -4.46 -15.26 20.00
C ALA A 19 -5.65 -14.77 19.16
N ASN A 20 -6.24 -13.64 19.56
CA ASN A 20 -7.04 -12.84 18.64
C ASN A 20 -6.11 -12.32 17.54
N ALA A 21 -5.96 -13.08 16.46
CA ALA A 21 -5.54 -12.52 15.18
C ALA A 21 -6.74 -11.75 14.62
N ALA A 22 -7.05 -10.60 15.23
CA ALA A 22 -7.95 -9.64 14.63
C ALA A 22 -7.21 -9.12 13.39
N SER A 23 -7.59 -9.62 12.20
CA SER A 23 -7.19 -9.04 10.93
C SER A 23 -7.88 -7.67 10.83
N VAL A 24 -7.32 -6.68 11.50
CA VAL A 24 -7.68 -5.28 11.30
C VAL A 24 -7.13 -4.93 9.93
N THR A 25 -8.01 -4.94 8.92
CA THR A 25 -7.77 -4.12 7.74
C THR A 25 -7.74 -2.67 8.25
N GLY A 26 -6.54 -2.17 8.57
CA GLY A 26 -6.35 -0.87 9.18
C GLY A 26 -6.91 0.22 8.29
N GLN A 27 -7.70 1.11 8.88
CA GLN A 27 -8.12 2.33 8.21
C GLN A 27 -7.24 3.48 8.72
N TYR A 28 -6.57 4.17 7.80
CA TYR A 28 -5.60 5.22 8.09
C TYR A 28 -6.13 6.55 7.57
N ASN A 29 -6.72 7.37 8.44
CA ASN A 29 -7.23 8.67 8.03
C ASN A 29 -6.08 9.67 7.92
N ILE A 30 -5.93 10.30 6.76
CA ILE A 30 -4.82 11.24 6.50
C ILE A 30 -4.78 12.43 7.48
N ARG A 31 -5.91 12.77 8.13
CA ARG A 31 -5.96 13.81 9.17
C ARG A 31 -5.16 13.43 10.41
N ASP A 32 -5.11 12.15 10.75
CA ASP A 32 -4.31 11.63 11.87
C ASP A 32 -2.80 11.71 11.59
N PHE A 33 -2.44 11.86 10.31
CA PHE A 33 -1.07 12.08 9.84
C PHE A 33 -0.75 13.56 9.59
N GLY A 34 -1.63 14.47 9.99
CA GLY A 34 -1.42 15.91 9.91
C GLY A 34 -1.83 16.56 8.57
N ALA A 35 -2.63 15.89 7.74
CA ALA A 35 -3.16 16.52 6.53
C ALA A 35 -4.17 17.63 6.88
N VAL A 36 -3.99 18.81 6.30
CA VAL A 36 -4.86 19.97 6.49
C VAL A 36 -5.72 20.20 5.24
N PRO A 37 -7.05 20.20 5.35
CA PRO A 37 -7.93 20.45 4.20
C PRO A 37 -7.90 21.93 3.82
N GLY A 38 -8.13 22.23 2.54
CA GLY A 38 -8.28 23.60 2.03
C GLY A 38 -7.61 23.86 0.69
N GLY A 39 -6.76 22.93 0.22
CA GLY A 39 -6.09 23.05 -1.07
C GLY A 39 -4.91 24.03 -1.11
N GLU A 40 -4.54 24.63 0.03
CA GLU A 40 -3.40 25.55 0.16
C GLU A 40 -2.17 24.85 0.78
N THR A 41 -2.38 23.99 1.77
CA THR A 41 -1.30 23.27 2.45
C THR A 41 -0.94 21.99 1.72
N LEU A 42 0.34 21.81 1.40
CA LEU A 42 0.85 20.60 0.76
C LEU A 42 0.75 19.39 1.71
N CYS A 43 -0.15 18.46 1.42
CA CYS A 43 -0.45 17.28 2.22
C CYS A 43 0.35 16.03 1.82
N THR A 44 1.29 16.14 0.86
CA THR A 44 2.03 15.01 0.29
C THR A 44 2.69 14.13 1.37
N GLN A 45 3.34 14.74 2.35
CA GLN A 45 4.04 14.01 3.42
C GLN A 45 3.07 13.28 4.35
N ALA A 46 1.94 13.89 4.69
CA ALA A 46 0.91 13.27 5.52
C ALA A 46 0.29 12.06 4.82
N ILE A 47 -0.05 12.21 3.54
CA ILE A 47 -0.61 11.12 2.72
C ILE A 47 0.42 10.00 2.55
N GLN A 48 1.68 10.32 2.27
CA GLN A 48 2.73 9.30 2.14
C GLN A 48 2.97 8.56 3.46
N SER A 49 2.96 9.27 4.60
CA SER A 49 3.12 8.65 5.91
C SER A 49 1.97 7.67 6.23
N ALA A 50 0.74 8.02 5.83
CA ALA A 50 -0.42 7.14 5.97
C ALA A 50 -0.28 5.88 5.09
N VAL A 51 0.18 6.03 3.85
CA VAL A 51 0.45 4.90 2.94
C VAL A 51 1.55 4.01 3.48
N ASP A 52 2.67 4.60 3.91
CA ASP A 52 3.82 3.83 4.40
C ASP A 52 3.45 3.08 5.70
N GLN A 53 2.67 3.68 6.61
CA GLN A 53 2.17 3.01 7.80
C GLN A 53 1.20 1.88 7.44
N CYS A 54 0.25 2.13 6.55
CA CYS A 54 -0.70 1.14 6.06
C CYS A 54 0.02 -0.08 5.44
N ALA A 55 1.06 0.16 4.64
CA ALA A 55 1.87 -0.89 4.06
C ALA A 55 2.66 -1.68 5.10
N ARG A 56 3.28 -0.99 6.08
CA ARG A 56 4.04 -1.62 7.18
C ARG A 56 3.16 -2.56 8.01
N ASP A 57 1.90 -2.22 8.18
CA ASP A 57 0.94 -3.00 8.96
C ASP A 57 0.34 -4.18 8.17
N GLY A 58 0.82 -4.43 6.96
CA GLY A 58 0.39 -5.55 6.11
C GLY A 58 -0.69 -5.21 5.08
N GLY A 59 -0.99 -3.93 4.90
CA GLY A 59 -2.00 -3.43 3.97
C GLY A 59 -3.28 -2.96 4.66
N GLY A 60 -4.17 -2.36 3.89
CA GLY A 60 -5.37 -1.73 4.44
C GLY A 60 -5.91 -0.60 3.57
N THR A 61 -6.59 0.35 4.20
CA THR A 61 -7.23 1.48 3.51
C THR A 61 -6.74 2.80 4.07
N VAL A 62 -6.11 3.63 3.23
CA VAL A 62 -5.86 5.04 3.52
C VAL A 62 -7.10 5.85 3.15
N LEU A 63 -7.68 6.53 4.13
CA LEU A 63 -8.91 7.29 3.99
C LEU A 63 -8.62 8.78 3.76
N LEU A 64 -9.16 9.33 2.67
CA LEU A 64 -9.24 10.77 2.45
C LEU A 64 -10.67 11.23 2.70
N PRO A 65 -10.92 11.93 3.82
CA PRO A 65 -12.25 12.42 4.16
C PRO A 65 -12.65 13.60 3.25
N PRO A 66 -13.91 14.08 3.33
CA PRO A 66 -14.37 15.24 2.57
C PRO A 66 -13.47 16.47 2.79
N GLY A 67 -13.19 17.20 1.72
CA GLY A 67 -12.26 18.33 1.70
C GLY A 67 -11.36 18.35 0.47
N THR A 68 -10.59 19.44 0.33
CA THR A 68 -9.62 19.60 -0.77
C THR A 68 -8.21 19.39 -0.24
N TRP A 69 -7.48 18.43 -0.84
CA TRP A 69 -6.16 18.00 -0.39
C TRP A 69 -5.13 18.29 -1.47
N LEU A 70 -4.28 19.31 -1.26
CA LEU A 70 -3.19 19.63 -2.19
C LEU A 70 -2.06 18.60 -2.04
N THR A 71 -1.65 17.96 -3.12
CA THR A 71 -0.60 16.93 -3.08
C THR A 71 0.29 16.96 -4.31
N GLY A 72 1.53 16.54 -4.12
CA GLY A 72 2.46 16.14 -5.17
C GLY A 72 2.37 14.64 -5.46
N THR A 73 3.49 14.02 -5.81
CA THR A 73 3.58 12.57 -6.03
C THR A 73 3.34 11.78 -4.74
N VAL A 74 2.41 10.84 -4.79
CA VAL A 74 2.20 9.82 -3.75
C VAL A 74 2.61 8.48 -4.32
N TYR A 75 3.47 7.76 -3.62
CA TYR A 75 3.92 6.44 -4.01
C TYR A 75 3.10 5.39 -3.28
N LEU A 76 2.35 4.60 -4.05
CA LEU A 76 1.58 3.49 -3.51
C LEU A 76 2.47 2.28 -3.22
N GLU A 77 2.11 1.56 -2.18
CA GLU A 77 2.70 0.29 -1.79
C GLU A 77 1.72 -0.86 -2.02
N SER A 78 2.21 -2.10 -1.96
CA SER A 78 1.39 -3.28 -2.15
C SER A 78 0.33 -3.41 -1.05
N TYR A 79 -0.85 -3.90 -1.40
CA TYR A 79 -1.97 -4.13 -0.48
C TYR A 79 -2.54 -2.87 0.20
N VAL A 80 -2.21 -1.68 -0.31
CA VAL A 80 -2.79 -0.41 0.14
C VAL A 80 -3.90 0.05 -0.79
N THR A 81 -5.07 0.34 -0.24
CA THR A 81 -6.20 0.97 -0.94
C THR A 81 -6.29 2.44 -0.56
N ILE A 82 -6.41 3.35 -1.53
CA ILE A 82 -6.80 4.73 -1.26
C ILE A 82 -8.31 4.87 -1.42
N ARG A 83 -9.00 5.27 -0.36
CA ARG A 83 -10.44 5.53 -0.36
C ARG A 83 -10.71 7.02 -0.29
N LEU A 84 -11.29 7.56 -1.35
CA LEU A 84 -11.79 8.93 -1.41
C LEU A 84 -13.26 8.92 -0.98
N GLU A 85 -13.59 9.64 0.09
CA GLU A 85 -15.00 9.79 0.50
C GLU A 85 -15.74 10.82 -0.36
N ASN A 86 -17.06 10.79 -0.32
CA ASN A 86 -17.89 11.76 -1.03
C ASN A 86 -17.52 13.20 -0.60
N GLY A 87 -17.29 14.10 -1.55
CA GLY A 87 -16.82 15.46 -1.27
C GLY A 87 -15.31 15.59 -1.06
N CYS A 88 -14.53 14.53 -1.27
CA CYS A 88 -13.07 14.60 -1.32
C CYS A 88 -12.59 15.05 -2.71
N THR A 89 -11.76 16.09 -2.73
CA THR A 89 -11.01 16.54 -3.92
C THR A 89 -9.53 16.36 -3.70
N VAL A 90 -8.87 15.60 -4.57
CA VAL A 90 -7.40 15.51 -4.61
C VAL A 90 -6.91 16.55 -5.60
N LEU A 91 -6.23 17.57 -5.10
CA LEU A 91 -5.73 18.68 -5.90
C LEU A 91 -4.23 18.48 -6.19
N GLY A 92 -3.88 18.35 -7.45
CA GLY A 92 -2.47 18.29 -7.86
C GLY A 92 -1.78 19.63 -7.69
N SER A 93 -0.58 19.61 -7.10
CA SER A 93 0.31 20.78 -7.03
C SER A 93 0.61 21.35 -8.43
N LYS A 94 0.74 22.67 -8.53
CA LYS A 94 1.21 23.35 -9.76
C LYS A 94 2.75 23.44 -9.84
N GLU A 95 3.44 23.22 -8.74
CA GLU A 95 4.90 23.28 -8.69
C GLU A 95 5.52 21.97 -9.19
N LYS A 96 6.40 22.09 -10.20
CA LYS A 96 7.09 20.94 -10.80
C LYS A 96 7.92 20.15 -9.77
N GLY A 97 8.51 20.83 -8.78
CA GLY A 97 9.32 20.20 -7.74
C GLY A 97 8.57 19.22 -6.84
N HIS A 98 7.25 19.30 -6.78
CA HIS A 98 6.41 18.35 -6.02
C HIS A 98 6.18 17.01 -6.75
N TYR A 99 6.69 16.87 -7.98
CA TYR A 99 6.60 15.65 -8.76
C TYR A 99 7.97 14.97 -8.88
N GLY A 100 8.14 13.90 -8.11
CA GLY A 100 9.38 13.14 -8.05
C GLY A 100 9.50 12.10 -9.18
N PRO A 101 10.71 11.55 -9.41
CA PRO A 101 10.89 10.43 -10.31
C PRO A 101 10.17 9.18 -9.77
N PRO A 102 9.87 8.18 -10.61
CA PRO A 102 9.32 6.92 -10.15
C PRO A 102 10.24 6.25 -9.10
N ARG A 103 9.65 5.66 -8.04
CA ARG A 103 10.39 4.98 -6.95
C ARG A 103 11.29 3.84 -7.44
N ARG A 104 10.91 3.18 -8.53
CA ARG A 104 11.73 2.17 -9.19
C ARG A 104 12.30 2.77 -10.47
N PRO A 105 13.62 2.74 -10.68
CA PRO A 105 14.19 3.15 -11.94
C PRO A 105 13.57 2.28 -13.04
N LEU A 106 13.13 2.93 -14.11
CA LEU A 106 12.70 2.22 -15.31
C LEU A 106 13.90 1.39 -15.77
N LYS A 107 13.72 0.08 -15.89
CA LYS A 107 14.78 -0.80 -16.42
C LYS A 107 15.11 -0.28 -17.83
N SER A 108 16.40 -0.13 -18.15
CA SER A 108 16.83 0.43 -19.44
C SER A 108 16.56 -0.50 -20.64
N GLU A 109 15.99 -1.67 -20.40
CA GLU A 109 15.64 -2.64 -21.44
C GLU A 109 14.14 -2.57 -21.73
N GLY A 110 13.75 -1.71 -22.67
CA GLY A 110 12.64 -1.92 -23.63
C GLY A 110 11.20 -2.11 -23.13
N GLU A 111 10.95 -2.24 -21.83
CA GLU A 111 9.60 -2.44 -21.27
C GLU A 111 8.92 -1.08 -21.09
N THR A 112 8.57 -0.51 -22.23
CA THR A 112 7.59 0.55 -22.43
C THR A 112 6.25 0.16 -21.74
N PHE A 113 5.45 1.00 -21.08
CA PHE A 113 5.09 2.41 -21.27
C PHE A 113 4.52 3.05 -19.99
N SER A 114 4.80 4.33 -19.75
CA SER A 114 3.78 5.38 -19.78
C SER A 114 4.38 6.72 -19.39
N TYR A 115 4.47 7.63 -20.37
CA TYR A 115 4.12 9.03 -20.21
C TYR A 115 3.54 9.45 -21.58
N TRP A 116 2.24 9.81 -21.59
CA TRP A 116 1.50 10.59 -22.60
C TRP A 116 1.34 10.10 -24.07
N ALA A 117 1.29 8.80 -24.36
CA ALA A 117 0.64 8.32 -25.61
C ALA A 117 0.08 6.90 -25.46
N ILE A 118 -1.19 6.69 -25.84
CA ILE A 118 -1.71 5.35 -26.07
C ILE A 118 -1.04 4.84 -27.35
N THR A 119 -0.03 3.99 -27.22
CA THR A 119 0.42 3.10 -28.30
C THR A 119 0.13 1.68 -27.88
N ALA A 120 -0.92 1.10 -28.47
CA ALA A 120 -1.24 -0.31 -28.31
C ALA A 120 -0.17 -1.14 -29.03
N THR A 121 0.91 -1.51 -28.33
CA THR A 121 1.85 -2.50 -28.85
C THR A 121 1.28 -3.89 -28.57
N ARG A 122 0.90 -4.56 -29.66
CA ARG A 122 0.56 -5.99 -29.71
C ARG A 122 1.77 -6.81 -29.26
N SER A 123 1.80 -7.28 -28.02
CA SER A 123 2.70 -8.39 -27.64
C SER A 123 1.92 -9.46 -26.90
N ARG A 124 1.60 -10.48 -27.70
CA ARG A 124 1.20 -11.83 -27.32
C ARG A 124 1.99 -12.29 -26.08
N TRP A 125 1.27 -12.73 -25.05
CA TRP A 125 1.79 -13.44 -23.88
C TRP A 125 2.84 -14.48 -24.29
N ALA A 126 4.10 -14.28 -23.87
CA ALA A 126 5.18 -15.24 -24.03
C ALA A 126 5.55 -15.79 -22.64
N PRO A 127 5.42 -17.09 -22.38
CA PRO A 127 5.86 -17.67 -21.12
C PRO A 127 7.40 -17.63 -21.02
N ASN A 128 7.88 -17.38 -19.79
CA ASN A 128 9.28 -17.24 -19.39
C ASN A 128 10.18 -18.39 -19.91
N PRO A 129 11.29 -18.11 -20.63
CA PRO A 129 12.18 -19.13 -21.19
C PRO A 129 13.09 -19.83 -20.19
N ALA A 130 12.95 -19.61 -18.88
CA ALA A 130 13.81 -20.19 -17.83
C ALA A 130 13.70 -21.72 -17.62
N GLY A 131 13.18 -22.50 -18.58
CA GLY A 131 13.01 -23.95 -18.48
C GLY A 131 13.36 -24.78 -19.71
N ALA A 132 13.82 -24.20 -20.82
CA ALA A 132 14.12 -24.97 -22.03
C ALA A 132 15.54 -25.58 -21.97
N SER A 133 15.66 -26.73 -21.32
CA SER A 133 16.85 -27.57 -21.38
C SER A 133 17.13 -28.06 -22.81
N ARG A 134 18.30 -27.71 -23.33
CA ARG A 134 19.18 -28.45 -24.27
C ARG A 134 18.58 -29.75 -24.86
N MET A 135 18.19 -29.70 -26.14
CA MET A 135 18.13 -30.84 -27.08
C MET A 135 18.53 -30.29 -28.45
N SER A 136 19.79 -30.39 -28.86
CA SER A 136 20.32 -31.48 -29.70
C SER A 136 19.53 -31.70 -31.00
N ARG A 137 19.87 -30.95 -32.06
CA ARG A 137 20.48 -31.46 -33.30
C ARG A 137 20.91 -30.30 -34.19
#